data_AF-A0A257QHG0-F1
#
_entry.id   AF-A0A257QHG0-F1
#
_cell.length_a   1.000
_cell.length_b   1.000
_cell.length_c   1.000
_cell.angle_alpha   90.00
_cell.angle_beta   90.00
_cell.angle_gamma   90.00
#
_symmetry.space_group_name_H-M   'P 1'
#
loop_
_entity.id
_entity.type
_entity.pdbx_description
1 polymer ?
#
loop_
_entity_poly.entity_id
_entity_poly.type
_entity_poly.pdbx_seq_one_letter_code
_entity_poly.pdbx_strand_id
1 'polypeptide(L)'
;MVTEETKTEAEKSSDQCVFRMLDRILVKGRTHPVAVYEVAGFKEDMTQLSYDCIDYYQKALECYFHQDWLGGLRWLAKSTALEALQPGAMPSIYTNPSLVLVERCNYFRKHGAGLNWDGVFVMAEK
;
A
#
# COMPACT_ATOMS: atom_id res chain seq x y z
N MET A 1 -3.46 10.73 0.07
CA MET A 1 -4.00 9.60 -0.71
C MET A 1 -4.92 10.16 -1.79
N VAL A 2 -4.86 9.61 -2.99
CA VAL A 2 -5.64 10.02 -4.17
C VAL A 2 -6.23 8.77 -4.84
N THR A 3 -7.29 8.94 -5.64
CA THR A 3 -7.86 7.84 -6.42
C THR A 3 -7.10 7.63 -7.73
N GLU A 4 -7.36 6.52 -8.40
CA GLU A 4 -6.86 6.24 -9.74
C GLU A 4 -7.18 7.37 -10.73
N GLU A 5 -8.39 7.95 -10.69
CA GLU A 5 -8.76 9.03 -11.62
C GLU A 5 -7.89 10.28 -11.43
N THR A 6 -7.63 10.66 -10.18
CA THR A 6 -6.74 11.79 -9.87
C THR A 6 -5.30 11.51 -10.31
N LYS A 7 -4.81 10.29 -10.07
CA LYS A 7 -3.47 9.84 -10.51
C LYS A 7 -3.33 9.95 -12.04
N THR A 8 -4.30 9.39 -12.78
CA THR A 8 -4.31 9.42 -14.25
C THR A 8 -4.37 10.84 -14.79
N GLU A 9 -5.16 11.73 -14.19
CA GLU A 9 -5.25 13.11 -14.67
C GLU A 9 -3.97 13.91 -14.38
N ALA A 10 -3.35 13.68 -13.21
CA ALA A 10 -2.06 14.26 -12.89
C ALA A 10 -0.98 13.82 -13.89
N GLU A 11 -0.89 12.53 -14.21
CA GLU A 11 0.09 11.97 -15.17
C GLU A 11 -0.09 12.54 -16.59
N LYS A 12 -1.31 12.85 -17.03
CA LYS A 12 -1.55 13.53 -18.32
C LYS A 12 -1.04 14.97 -18.32
N SER A 13 -1.15 15.66 -17.18
CA SER A 13 -0.72 17.05 -17.07
C SER A 13 0.78 17.18 -16.86
N SER A 14 1.39 16.25 -16.12
CA SER A 14 2.82 16.26 -15.77
C SER A 14 3.26 14.88 -15.29
N ASP A 15 4.42 14.44 -15.76
CA ASP A 15 5.02 13.16 -15.40
C ASP A 15 6.07 13.31 -14.26
N GLN A 16 5.92 14.32 -13.40
CA GLN A 16 6.90 14.61 -12.34
C GLN A 16 6.64 13.84 -11.03
N CYS A 17 5.40 13.42 -10.77
CA CYS A 17 5.05 12.71 -9.55
C CYS A 17 5.29 11.20 -9.71
N VAL A 18 5.81 10.55 -8.68
CA VAL A 18 5.78 9.09 -8.55
C VAL A 18 4.64 8.70 -7.63
N PHE A 19 3.84 7.74 -8.07
CA PHE A 19 2.70 7.23 -7.30
C PHE A 19 2.95 5.80 -6.84
N ARG A 20 2.60 5.50 -5.59
CA ARG A 20 2.55 4.13 -5.05
C ARG A 20 1.10 3.72 -4.84
N MET A 21 0.68 2.59 -5.42
CA MET A 21 -0.61 1.99 -5.08
C MET A 21 -0.55 1.49 -3.64
N LEU A 22 -1.55 1.86 -2.83
CA LEU A 22 -1.63 1.48 -1.43
C LEU A 22 -2.65 0.38 -1.17
N ASP A 23 -3.82 0.45 -1.82
CA ASP A 23 -4.94 -0.43 -1.47
C ASP A 23 -6.05 -0.41 -2.53
N ARG A 24 -7.07 -1.24 -2.33
CA ARG A 24 -8.39 -1.11 -2.95
C ARG A 24 -9.43 -0.92 -1.85
N ILE A 25 -10.19 0.17 -1.92
CA ILE A 25 -11.23 0.48 -0.93
C ILE A 25 -12.59 0.57 -1.59
N LEU A 26 -13.64 0.17 -0.86
CA LEU A 26 -15.01 0.43 -1.26
C LEU A 26 -15.48 1.72 -0.59
N VAL A 27 -15.67 2.77 -1.39
CA VAL A 27 -16.17 4.06 -0.88
C VAL A 27 -17.70 4.09 -0.87
N LYS A 28 -18.27 4.82 0.09
CA LYS A 28 -19.73 4.98 0.21
C LYS A 28 -20.32 5.49 -1.12
N GLY A 29 -21.28 4.75 -1.67
CA GLY A 29 -21.95 5.09 -2.93
C GLY A 29 -21.30 4.54 -4.20
N ARG A 30 -20.17 3.82 -4.10
CA ARG A 30 -19.62 3.03 -5.21
C ARG A 30 -19.94 1.55 -5.00
N THR A 31 -20.17 0.84 -6.10
CA THR A 31 -20.46 -0.60 -6.11
C THR A 31 -19.21 -1.46 -6.34
N HIS A 32 -18.10 -0.86 -6.79
CA HIS A 32 -16.85 -1.56 -7.07
C HIS A 32 -15.70 -0.93 -6.25
N PRO A 33 -14.73 -1.73 -5.77
CA PRO A 33 -13.54 -1.21 -5.11
C PRO A 33 -12.75 -0.30 -6.04
N VAL A 34 -12.20 0.78 -5.48
CA VAL A 34 -11.36 1.76 -6.19
C VAL A 34 -9.94 1.66 -5.67
N ALA A 35 -8.97 1.64 -6.59
CA ALA A 35 -7.56 1.69 -6.24
C ALA A 35 -7.20 3.07 -5.65
N VAL A 36 -6.47 3.05 -4.54
CA VAL A 36 -5.98 4.26 -3.88
C VAL A 36 -4.47 4.30 -3.91
N TYR A 37 -3.95 5.51 -4.11
CA TYR A 37 -2.54 5.78 -4.30
C TYR A 37 -2.09 6.86 -3.33
N GLU A 38 -0.79 6.88 -3.03
CA GLU A 38 -0.13 8.07 -2.52
C GLU A 38 0.79 8.67 -3.58
N VAL A 39 1.11 9.95 -3.41
CA VAL A 39 2.26 10.56 -4.07
C VAL A 39 3.47 10.20 -3.24
N ALA A 40 4.31 9.30 -3.74
CA ALA A 40 5.51 8.82 -3.05
C ALA A 40 6.63 9.87 -3.05
N GLY A 41 6.63 10.76 -4.05
CA GLY A 41 7.59 11.86 -4.18
C GLY A 41 7.61 12.43 -5.60
N PHE A 42 8.51 13.37 -5.84
CA PHE A 42 8.84 13.83 -7.19
C PHE A 42 9.97 13.00 -7.78
N LYS A 43 9.95 12.76 -9.09
CA LYS A 43 10.97 11.95 -9.79
C LYS A 43 12.40 12.42 -9.54
N GLU A 44 12.59 13.72 -9.40
CA GLU A 44 13.90 14.32 -9.12
C GLU A 44 14.46 13.97 -7.72
N ASP A 45 13.58 13.70 -6.76
CA ASP A 45 13.94 13.35 -5.39
C ASP A 45 14.02 11.82 -5.16
N MET A 46 13.62 11.03 -6.15
CA MET A 46 13.53 9.58 -6.03
C MET A 46 14.88 8.91 -6.25
N THR A 47 15.29 8.12 -5.26
CA THR A 47 16.48 7.27 -5.35
C THR A 47 16.13 5.87 -5.86
N GLN A 48 17.13 5.09 -6.27
CA GLN A 48 16.90 3.67 -6.60
C GLN A 48 16.27 2.91 -5.43
N LEU A 49 16.68 3.20 -4.19
CA LEU A 49 16.09 2.58 -2.99
C LEU A 49 14.61 2.95 -2.82
N SER A 50 14.22 4.17 -3.19
CA SER A 50 12.83 4.61 -3.19
C SER A 50 12.00 3.81 -4.19
N TYR A 51 12.51 3.58 -5.40
CA TYR A 51 11.87 2.73 -6.39
C TYR A 51 11.81 1.26 -5.96
N ASP A 52 12.89 0.72 -5.41
CA ASP A 52 12.94 -0.65 -4.88
C ASP A 52 11.90 -0.86 -3.76
N CYS A 53 11.72 0.15 -2.89
CA CYS A 53 10.69 0.14 -1.85
C CYS A 53 9.29 0.03 -2.46
N ILE A 54 8.98 0.86 -3.46
CA ILE A 54 7.68 0.82 -4.17
C ILE A 54 7.47 -0.54 -4.84
N ASP A 55 8.48 -1.09 -5.52
CA ASP A 55 8.41 -2.37 -6.20
C ASP A 55 8.19 -3.54 -5.23
N TYR A 56 8.90 -3.55 -4.09
CA TYR A 56 8.68 -4.57 -3.06
C TYR A 56 7.30 -4.45 -2.43
N TYR A 57 6.83 -3.22 -2.19
CA TYR A 57 5.47 -2.99 -1.71
C TYR A 57 4.44 -3.52 -2.71
N GLN A 58 4.59 -3.23 -4.00
CA GLN A 58 3.67 -3.70 -5.03
C GLN A 58 3.61 -5.23 -5.08
N LYS A 59 4.76 -5.91 -5.05
CA LYS A 59 4.81 -7.39 -4.98
C LYS A 59 4.13 -7.93 -3.72
N ALA A 60 4.27 -7.24 -2.59
CA ALA A 60 3.55 -7.61 -1.38
C ALA A 60 2.03 -7.45 -1.52
N LEU A 61 1.59 -6.38 -2.18
CA LEU A 61 0.18 -6.09 -2.40
C LEU A 61 -0.46 -7.10 -3.38
N GLU A 62 0.28 -7.55 -4.39
CA GLU A 62 -0.13 -8.64 -5.29
C GLU A 62 -0.32 -9.95 -4.50
N CYS A 63 0.66 -10.33 -3.65
CA CYS A 63 0.51 -11.46 -2.75
C CYS A 63 -0.70 -11.31 -1.82
N TYR A 64 -0.91 -10.12 -1.27
CA TYR A 64 -2.04 -9.81 -0.39
C TYR A 64 -3.39 -10.06 -1.08
N PHE A 65 -3.59 -9.56 -2.30
CA PHE A 65 -4.83 -9.80 -3.05
C PHE A 65 -5.01 -11.26 -3.47
N HIS A 66 -3.93 -12.02 -3.60
CA HIS A 66 -3.96 -13.48 -3.83
C HIS A 66 -4.05 -14.32 -2.55
N GLN A 67 -4.21 -13.68 -1.39
CA GLN A 67 -4.25 -14.35 -0.08
C GLN A 67 -2.95 -15.11 0.27
N ASP A 68 -1.84 -14.82 -0.40
CA ASP A 68 -0.52 -15.32 -0.05
C ASP A 68 0.12 -14.44 1.03
N TRP A 69 -0.37 -14.58 2.26
CA TRP A 69 0.08 -13.75 3.39
C TRP A 69 1.58 -13.93 3.67
N LEU A 70 2.09 -15.14 3.57
CA LEU A 70 3.51 -15.43 3.82
C LEU A 70 4.39 -14.85 2.72
N GLY A 71 3.97 -14.92 1.45
CA GLY A 71 4.65 -14.22 0.35
C GLY A 71 4.64 -12.71 0.52
N GLY A 72 3.50 -12.15 0.89
CA GLY A 72 3.37 -10.72 1.18
C GLY A 72 4.35 -10.29 2.27
N LEU A 73 4.39 -10.99 3.40
CA LEU A 73 5.30 -10.69 4.51
C LEU A 73 6.78 -10.74 4.11
N ARG A 74 7.19 -11.65 3.20
CA ARG A 74 8.59 -11.69 2.70
C ARG A 74 8.96 -10.45 1.92
N TRP A 75 8.07 -9.95 1.07
CA TRP A 75 8.29 -8.72 0.32
C TRP A 75 8.23 -7.49 1.23
N LEU A 76 7.30 -7.47 2.18
CA LEU A 76 7.16 -6.38 3.14
C LEU A 76 8.36 -6.23 4.07
N ALA A 77 9.07 -7.31 4.40
CA ALA A 77 10.32 -7.21 5.15
C ALA A 77 11.37 -6.37 4.41
N LYS A 78 11.43 -6.49 3.07
CA LYS A 78 12.31 -5.68 2.23
C LYS A 78 11.80 -4.25 2.09
N SER A 79 10.51 -4.09 1.78
CA SER A 79 9.88 -2.77 1.63
C SER A 79 9.99 -1.93 2.90
N THR A 80 9.67 -2.51 4.06
CA THR A 80 9.73 -1.83 5.37
C THR A 80 11.13 -1.29 5.65
N ALA A 81 12.19 -2.02 5.32
CA ALA A 81 13.56 -1.57 5.52
C ALA A 81 13.95 -0.37 4.63
N LEU A 82 13.22 -0.12 3.55
CA LEU A 82 13.47 0.95 2.58
C LEU A 82 12.45 2.10 2.65
N GLU A 83 11.48 2.04 3.57
CA GLU A 83 10.55 3.16 3.79
C GLU A 83 11.32 4.39 4.28
N ALA A 84 11.12 5.53 3.62
CA ALA A 84 11.82 6.78 3.94
C ALA A 84 11.45 7.31 5.33
N LEU A 85 10.21 7.11 5.75
CA LEU A 85 9.66 7.58 7.02
C LEU A 85 9.44 6.39 7.97
N GLN A 86 10.48 6.04 8.72
CA GLN A 86 10.39 5.00 9.75
C GLN A 86 9.64 5.50 10.99
N PRO A 87 8.86 4.64 11.68
CA PRO A 87 8.31 4.97 12.98
C PRO A 87 9.38 5.50 13.93
N GLY A 88 9.10 6.61 14.60
CA GLY A 88 10.05 7.27 15.51
C GLY A 88 11.10 8.14 14.83
N ALA A 89 11.14 8.22 13.50
CA ALA A 89 12.01 9.19 12.80
C ALA A 89 11.63 10.64 13.15
N MET A 90 10.36 10.90 13.43
CA MET A 90 9.84 12.13 14.01
C MET A 90 8.71 11.81 14.99
N PRO A 91 8.38 12.71 15.95
CA PRO A 91 7.35 12.45 16.96
C PRO A 91 5.96 12.09 16.41
N SER A 92 5.65 12.52 15.18
CA SER A 92 4.35 12.29 14.51
C SER A 92 4.33 11.08 13.57
N ILE A 93 5.45 10.37 13.40
CA ILE A 93 5.55 9.21 12.50
C ILE A 93 5.45 7.94 13.35
N TYR A 94 4.28 7.30 13.30
CA TYR A 94 3.99 6.09 14.07
C TYR A 94 3.95 4.82 13.22
N THR A 95 3.79 4.96 11.91
CA THR A 95 3.70 3.83 10.97
C THR A 95 4.16 4.27 9.59
N ASN A 96 4.25 3.31 8.67
CA ASN A 96 4.42 3.53 7.25
C ASN A 96 3.55 2.54 6.46
N PRO A 97 3.38 2.73 5.15
CA PRO A 97 2.50 1.86 4.37
C PRO A 97 2.87 0.38 4.43
N SER A 98 4.17 0.04 4.42
CA SER A 98 4.62 -1.34 4.56
C SER A 98 4.17 -1.97 5.88
N LEU A 99 4.33 -1.27 7.01
CA LEU A 99 3.91 -1.77 8.33
C LEU A 99 2.40 -1.96 8.44
N VAL A 100 1.61 -1.06 7.86
CA VAL A 100 0.14 -1.22 7.80
C VAL A 100 -0.23 -2.50 7.05
N LEU A 101 0.43 -2.80 5.92
CA LEU A 101 0.15 -4.02 5.16
C LEU A 101 0.68 -5.28 5.89
N VAL A 102 1.76 -5.16 6.67
CA VAL A 102 2.26 -6.25 7.56
C VAL A 102 1.21 -6.61 8.61
N GLU A 103 0.61 -5.62 9.27
CA GLU A 103 -0.43 -5.84 10.26
C GLU A 103 -1.63 -6.58 9.67
N ARG A 104 -2.07 -6.18 8.46
CA ARG A 104 -3.18 -6.84 7.75
C ARG A 104 -2.86 -8.26 7.32
N CYS A 105 -1.68 -8.51 6.74
CA CYS A 105 -1.23 -9.86 6.40
C CYS A 105 -1.20 -10.76 7.65
N ASN A 106 -0.71 -10.26 8.78
CA ASN A 106 -0.70 -11.01 10.02
C ASN A 106 -2.11 -11.28 10.57
N TYR A 107 -3.00 -10.30 10.48
CA TYR A 107 -4.41 -10.47 10.84
C TYR A 107 -5.06 -11.60 10.02
N PHE A 108 -4.99 -11.54 8.69
CA PHE A 108 -5.60 -12.58 7.85
C PHE A 108 -4.90 -13.93 7.93
N ARG A 109 -3.60 -13.97 8.20
CA ARG A 109 -2.90 -15.23 8.51
C ARG A 109 -3.47 -15.90 9.76
N LYS A 110 -3.88 -15.12 10.76
CA LYS A 110 -4.42 -15.62 12.03
C LYS A 110 -5.92 -15.92 11.97
N HIS A 111 -6.69 -15.08 11.27
CA HIS A 111 -8.15 -15.09 11.30
C HIS A 111 -8.79 -15.65 10.03
N GLY A 112 -8.02 -15.78 8.94
CA GLY A 112 -8.53 -16.03 7.60
C GLY A 112 -9.24 -14.80 7.02
N ALA A 113 -9.32 -14.70 5.70
CA ALA A 113 -10.03 -13.61 5.03
C ALA A 113 -11.53 -13.91 4.80
N GLY A 114 -11.92 -15.18 4.95
CA GLY A 114 -13.27 -15.68 4.62
C GLY A 114 -13.39 -16.08 3.15
N LEU A 115 -14.37 -16.94 2.83
CA LEU A 115 -14.54 -17.55 1.50
C LEU A 115 -14.82 -16.54 0.38
N ASN A 116 -15.42 -15.40 0.71
CA ASN A 116 -15.86 -14.38 -0.26
C ASN A 116 -15.09 -13.07 -0.10
N TRP A 117 -13.84 -13.13 0.38
CA TRP A 117 -13.03 -11.94 0.52
C TRP A 117 -12.71 -11.32 -0.83
N ASP A 118 -13.03 -10.04 -0.98
CA ASP A 118 -12.95 -9.26 -2.22
C ASP A 118 -11.72 -8.35 -2.27
N GLY A 119 -10.76 -8.58 -1.36
CA GLY A 119 -9.55 -7.76 -1.25
C GLY A 119 -9.69 -6.57 -0.30
N VAL A 120 -10.88 -6.29 0.23
CA VAL A 120 -11.10 -5.14 1.12
C VAL A 120 -10.79 -5.51 2.57
N PHE A 121 -9.94 -4.71 3.22
CA PHE A 121 -9.73 -4.82 4.66
C PHE A 121 -10.83 -4.05 5.41
N VAL A 122 -11.69 -4.79 6.11
CA VAL A 122 -12.62 -4.21 7.08
C VAL A 122 -12.04 -4.45 8.47
N MET A 123 -11.63 -3.38 9.14
CA MET A 123 -11.24 -3.47 10.55
C MET A 123 -12.51 -3.77 11.34
N ALA A 124 -12.68 -5.02 11.77
CA ALA A 124 -13.68 -5.34 12.78
C ALA A 124 -13.31 -4.54 14.04
N GLU A 125 -14.27 -3.77 14.57
CA GLU A 125 -14.07 -2.91 15.74
C GLU A 125 -13.38 -3.67 16.89
N LYS A 126 -12.57 -2.93 17.65
CA LYS A 126 -12.13 -3.34 18.98
C LYS A 126 -13.26 -3.18 19.99
#